data_AF-A0A9C9NJN5-F1
#
_entry.id   AF-A0A9C9NJN5-F1
#
_cell.length_a   1.000
_cell.length_b   1.000
_cell.length_c   1.000
_cell.angle_alpha   90.00
_cell.angle_beta   90.00
_cell.angle_gamma   90.00
#
_symmetry.space_group_name_H-M   'P 1'
#
loop_
_entity.id
_entity.type
_entity.pdbx_description
1 polymer ?
#
loop_
_entity_poly.entity_id
_entity_poly.type
_entity_poly.pdbx_seq_one_letter_code
_entity_poly.pdbx_strand_id
1 'polypeptide(L)'
;MNEPVPFPDRATAGRLLADRLAGMELADPVVLALPRGGVPVGLEIARKLAAPLDLLIVRKIGVPWQPELAAAAIVEGEGEGAEVVRNDDVMRLAGLDDATLHKLADKELREIARRRDAYLAGRAPVPTAGRTAILVDD
;
A
#
# COMPACT_ATOMS: atom_id res chain seq x y z
N MET A 1 8.34 -32.91 -5.88
CA MET A 1 7.81 -31.53 -5.80
C MET A 1 8.86 -30.71 -5.08
N ASN A 2 9.50 -29.75 -5.74
CA ASN A 2 10.45 -28.87 -5.08
C ASN A 2 9.62 -27.74 -4.46
N GLU A 3 9.30 -27.89 -3.17
CA GLU A 3 8.67 -26.82 -2.43
C GLU A 3 9.69 -25.66 -2.36
N PRO A 4 9.31 -24.42 -2.75
CA PRO A 4 10.23 -23.31 -2.70
C PRO A 4 10.70 -23.12 -1.25
N VAL A 5 12.02 -23.13 -1.05
CA VAL A 5 12.61 -22.89 0.26
C VAL A 5 12.19 -21.47 0.70
N PRO A 6 11.53 -21.31 1.86
CA PRO A 6 11.11 -20.01 2.34
C PRO A 6 12.31 -19.09 2.52
N PHE A 7 12.14 -17.80 2.24
CA PHE A 7 13.18 -16.82 2.52
C PHE A 7 13.41 -16.73 4.04
N PRO A 8 14.66 -16.59 4.50
CA PRO A 8 14.97 -16.54 5.92
C PRO A 8 14.45 -15.26 6.59
N ASP A 9 14.36 -14.16 5.84
CA ASP A 9 13.77 -12.90 6.26
C ASP A 9 13.32 -12.07 5.05
N ARG A 10 12.51 -11.03 5.33
CA ARG A 10 12.02 -10.05 4.33
C ARG A 10 13.15 -9.32 3.61
N ALA A 11 14.26 -9.05 4.29
CA ALA A 11 15.39 -8.36 3.67
C ALA A 11 16.05 -9.24 2.60
N THR A 12 16.14 -10.55 2.84
CA THR A 12 16.65 -11.52 1.87
C THR A 12 15.71 -11.65 0.67
N ALA A 13 14.40 -11.72 0.91
CA ALA A 13 13.41 -11.66 -0.16
C ALA A 13 13.56 -10.36 -0.98
N GLY A 14 13.72 -9.22 -0.31
CA GLY A 14 13.93 -7.91 -0.93
C GLY A 14 15.18 -7.83 -1.78
N ARG A 15 16.33 -8.32 -1.32
CA ARG A 15 17.57 -8.36 -2.13
C ARG A 15 17.42 -9.20 -3.39
N LEU A 16 16.81 -10.39 -3.27
CA LEU A 16 16.61 -11.28 -4.42
C LEU A 16 15.62 -10.69 -5.43
N LEU A 17 14.56 -10.03 -4.95
CA LEU A 17 13.62 -9.32 -5.82
C LEU A 17 14.29 -8.10 -6.47
N ALA A 18 15.10 -7.36 -5.73
CA ALA A 18 15.84 -6.21 -6.23
C ALA A 18 16.82 -6.59 -7.36
N ASP A 19 17.50 -7.72 -7.25
CA ASP A 19 18.38 -8.23 -8.31
C ASP A 19 17.61 -8.54 -9.60
N ARG A 20 16.38 -9.06 -9.48
CA ARG A 20 15.51 -9.29 -10.65
C ARG A 20 15.02 -7.99 -11.26
N LEU A 21 14.62 -7.03 -10.43
CA LEU A 21 14.15 -5.72 -10.88
C LEU A 21 15.27 -4.90 -11.55
N ALA A 22 16.52 -5.05 -11.10
CA ALA A 22 17.68 -4.37 -11.70
C ALA A 22 17.97 -4.81 -13.14
N GLY A 23 17.46 -5.98 -13.57
CA GLY A 23 17.53 -6.44 -14.95
C GLY A 23 16.40 -5.95 -15.85
N MET A 24 15.44 -5.17 -15.31
CA MET A 24 14.31 -4.62 -16.06
C MET A 24 14.58 -3.17 -16.48
N GLU A 25 14.02 -2.76 -17.61
CA GLU A 25 14.00 -1.35 -18.01
C GLU A 25 12.92 -0.61 -17.20
N LEU A 26 13.34 0.02 -16.11
CA LEU A 26 12.47 0.81 -15.23
C LEU A 26 12.77 2.30 -15.42
N ALA A 27 11.81 3.04 -15.98
CA ALA A 27 11.95 4.48 -16.19
C ALA A 27 11.72 5.22 -14.86
N ASP A 28 12.77 5.84 -14.32
CA ASP A 28 12.78 6.64 -13.08
C ASP A 28 11.94 6.00 -11.95
N PRO A 29 12.34 4.83 -11.43
CA PRO A 29 11.49 4.07 -10.54
C PRO A 29 11.26 4.75 -9.19
N VAL A 30 10.07 4.53 -8.62
CA VAL A 30 9.71 4.87 -7.23
C VAL A 30 9.25 3.62 -6.53
N VAL A 31 9.77 3.37 -5.33
CA VAL A 31 9.33 2.25 -4.50
C VAL A 31 8.26 2.73 -3.53
N LEU A 32 7.09 2.10 -3.57
CA LEU A 32 5.98 2.33 -2.66
C LEU A 32 5.75 1.06 -1.82
N ALA A 33 6.12 1.10 -0.54
CA ALA A 33 5.99 -0.05 0.34
C ALA A 33 4.70 0.01 1.17
N LEU A 34 4.00 -1.11 1.25
CA LEU A 34 2.85 -1.31 2.15
C LEU A 34 3.35 -1.58 3.58
N PRO A 35 3.00 -0.74 4.57
CA PRO A 35 3.40 -1.00 5.96
C PRO A 35 2.59 -2.15 6.58
N ARG A 36 3.19 -3.03 7.39
CA ARG A 36 4.58 -2.99 7.89
C ARG A 36 5.52 -3.94 7.14
N GLY A 37 4.98 -5.01 6.57
CA GLY A 37 5.73 -6.13 6.01
C GLY A 37 6.50 -5.77 4.75
N GLY A 38 5.87 -5.04 3.83
CA GLY A 38 6.53 -4.57 2.61
C GLY A 38 7.70 -3.61 2.82
N VAL A 39 7.84 -2.95 3.98
CA VAL A 39 8.87 -1.91 4.19
C VAL A 39 10.30 -2.48 4.19
N PRO A 40 10.63 -3.53 4.96
CA PRO A 40 11.95 -4.19 4.86
C PRO A 40 12.28 -4.72 3.45
N VAL A 41 11.28 -5.15 2.68
CA VAL A 41 11.47 -5.61 1.30
C VAL A 41 11.76 -4.42 0.38
N GLY A 42 10.91 -3.40 0.44
CA GLY A 42 11.01 -2.18 -0.38
C GLY A 42 12.29 -1.39 -0.11
N LEU A 43 12.82 -1.41 1.11
CA LEU A 43 14.10 -0.79 1.44
C LEU A 43 15.26 -1.39 0.65
N GLU A 44 15.32 -2.71 0.52
CA GLU A 44 16.39 -3.37 -0.22
C GLU A 44 16.27 -3.12 -1.73
N ILE A 45 15.03 -3.07 -2.25
CA ILE A 45 14.75 -2.70 -3.65
C ILE A 45 15.19 -1.25 -3.93
N ALA A 46 14.77 -0.31 -3.09
CA ALA A 46 15.10 1.11 -3.24
C ALA A 46 16.62 1.35 -3.23
N ARG A 47 17.33 0.68 -2.30
CA ARG A 47 18.81 0.74 -2.23
C ARG A 47 19.47 0.23 -3.51
N LYS A 48 19.05 -0.92 -4.03
CA LYS A 48 19.65 -1.53 -5.22
C LYS A 48 19.41 -0.68 -6.47
N LEU A 49 18.20 -0.16 -6.63
CA LEU A 49 17.80 0.63 -7.80
C LEU A 49 18.17 2.11 -7.69
N ALA A 50 18.75 2.55 -6.57
CA ALA A 50 18.97 3.96 -6.24
C ALA A 50 17.70 4.81 -6.40
N ALA A 51 16.54 4.23 -6.07
CA ALA A 51 15.22 4.81 -6.21
C ALA A 51 14.72 5.39 -4.88
N PRO A 52 13.90 6.46 -4.88
CA PRO A 52 13.23 6.91 -3.67
C PRO A 52 12.25 5.85 -3.15
N LEU A 53 12.16 5.76 -1.82
CA LEU A 53 11.20 4.91 -1.10
C LEU A 53 10.16 5.77 -0.38
N ASP A 54 8.89 5.47 -0.62
CA ASP A 54 7.76 5.99 0.15
C ASP A 54 6.82 4.91 0.67
N LEU A 55 5.96 5.30 1.61
CA LEU A 55 4.96 4.42 2.20
C LEU A 55 3.61 4.64 1.54
N LEU A 56 2.98 3.56 1.07
CA LEU A 56 1.60 3.58 0.64
C LEU A 56 0.71 3.10 1.80
N ILE A 57 0.08 4.03 2.52
CA ILE A 57 -0.77 3.72 3.66
C ILE A 57 -2.22 3.61 3.19
N VAL A 58 -2.62 2.39 2.82
CA VAL A 58 -4.00 2.06 2.42
C VAL A 58 -4.73 1.33 3.54
N ARG A 59 -6.05 1.49 3.59
CA ARG A 59 -6.94 0.73 4.48
C ARG A 59 -8.08 0.12 3.69
N LYS A 60 -8.49 -1.08 4.07
CA LYS A 60 -9.76 -1.66 3.59
C LYS A 60 -10.90 -1.16 4.47
N ILE A 61 -12.05 -0.94 3.86
CA ILE A 61 -13.33 -0.74 4.53
C ILE A 61 -14.08 -2.05 4.45
N GLY A 62 -14.14 -2.77 5.57
CA GLY A 62 -14.81 -4.06 5.67
C GLY A 62 -16.32 -3.92 5.89
N VAL A 63 -17.08 -4.96 5.55
CA VAL A 63 -18.50 -5.07 5.90
C VAL A 63 -18.63 -5.14 7.45
N PRO A 64 -19.56 -4.41 8.09
CA PRO A 64 -19.59 -4.28 9.56
C PRO A 64 -19.65 -5.61 10.33
N TRP A 65 -20.39 -6.60 9.85
CA TRP A 65 -20.49 -7.93 10.46
C TRP A 65 -19.48 -8.95 9.91
N GLN A 66 -18.75 -8.61 8.84
CA GLN A 66 -17.71 -9.46 8.26
C GLN A 66 -16.51 -8.59 7.84
N PRO A 67 -15.70 -8.10 8.81
CA PRO A 67 -14.66 -7.11 8.55
C PRO A 67 -13.57 -7.55 7.56
N GLU A 68 -13.43 -8.87 7.36
CA GLU A 68 -12.50 -9.42 6.38
C GLU A 68 -12.97 -9.27 4.92
N LEU A 69 -14.28 -9.16 4.70
CA LEU A 69 -14.87 -8.91 3.39
C LEU A 69 -14.82 -7.41 3.09
N ALA A 70 -13.99 -7.01 2.12
CA ALA A 70 -13.79 -5.61 1.76
C ALA A 70 -14.93 -5.07 0.88
N ALA A 71 -15.64 -4.06 1.37
CA ALA A 71 -16.63 -3.29 0.61
C ALA A 71 -15.97 -2.12 -0.15
N ALA A 72 -14.84 -1.62 0.33
CA ALA A 72 -14.05 -0.61 -0.34
C ALA A 72 -12.58 -0.62 0.14
N ALA A 73 -11.72 0.13 -0.54
CA ALA A 73 -10.40 0.52 -0.10
C ALA A 73 -10.31 2.05 -0.08
N ILE A 74 -9.48 2.58 0.83
CA ILE A 74 -9.32 4.01 1.05
C ILE A 74 -7.85 4.36 1.26
N VAL A 75 -7.47 5.51 0.72
CA VAL A 75 -6.14 6.12 0.84
C VAL A 75 -6.28 7.64 0.93
N GLU A 76 -5.27 8.32 1.47
CA GLU A 76 -5.15 9.77 1.29
C GLU A 76 -4.99 10.11 -0.20
N GLY A 77 -5.75 11.09 -0.68
CA GLY A 77 -5.63 11.62 -2.03
C GLY A 77 -4.75 12.86 -2.09
N GLU A 78 -4.73 13.51 -3.25
CA GLU A 78 -4.08 14.82 -3.41
C GLU A 78 -4.95 15.92 -2.75
N GLY A 79 -4.32 16.79 -1.93
CA GLY A 79 -5.03 17.88 -1.23
C GLY A 79 -5.76 17.41 0.03
N GLU A 80 -7.00 17.89 0.23
CA GLU A 80 -7.82 17.59 1.43
C GLU A 80 -8.75 16.36 1.25
N GLY A 81 -8.66 15.68 0.10
CA GLY A 81 -9.57 14.59 -0.26
C GLY A 81 -8.99 13.20 0.03
N ALA A 82 -9.87 12.27 0.39
CA ALA A 82 -9.58 10.84 0.39
C ALA A 82 -10.02 10.20 -0.93
N GLU A 83 -9.23 9.25 -1.43
CA GLU A 83 -9.62 8.43 -2.58
C GLU A 83 -10.27 7.14 -2.06
N VAL A 84 -11.48 6.83 -2.51
CA VAL A 84 -12.23 5.62 -2.11
C VAL A 84 -12.55 4.79 -3.34
N VAL A 85 -12.02 3.56 -3.39
CA VAL A 85 -12.32 2.58 -4.44
C VAL A 85 -13.33 1.59 -3.89
N ARG A 86 -14.50 1.50 -4.52
CA ARG A 86 -15.64 0.71 -4.05
C ARG A 86 -15.69 -0.66 -4.73
N ASN A 87 -16.21 -1.65 -4.00
CA ASN A 87 -16.69 -2.91 -4.55
C ASN A 87 -18.22 -2.91 -4.51
N ASP A 88 -18.84 -2.49 -5.62
CA ASP A 88 -20.28 -2.27 -5.71
C ASP A 88 -21.10 -3.56 -5.50
N ASP A 89 -20.55 -4.72 -5.88
CA ASP A 89 -21.20 -6.00 -5.65
C ASP A 89 -21.26 -6.36 -4.15
N VAL A 90 -20.16 -6.18 -3.42
CA VAL A 90 -20.13 -6.40 -1.98
C VAL A 90 -21.01 -5.38 -1.26
N MET A 91 -20.96 -4.11 -1.65
CA MET A 91 -21.82 -3.05 -1.12
C MET A 91 -23.30 -3.43 -1.26
N ARG A 92 -23.72 -3.84 -2.46
CA ARG A 92 -25.10 -4.24 -2.76
C ARG A 92 -25.53 -5.49 -1.99
N LEU A 93 -24.69 -6.53 -1.96
CA LEU A 93 -24.99 -7.78 -1.24
C LEU A 93 -25.07 -7.58 0.27
N ALA A 94 -24.25 -6.68 0.81
CA ALA A 94 -24.29 -6.30 2.20
C ALA A 94 -25.38 -5.26 2.50
N GLY A 95 -26.05 -4.67 1.51
CA GLY A 95 -27.03 -3.60 1.75
C GLY A 95 -26.41 -2.34 2.37
N LEU A 96 -25.14 -2.06 2.05
CA LEU A 96 -24.46 -0.85 2.49
C LEU A 96 -24.84 0.31 1.56
N ASP A 97 -25.13 1.47 2.15
CA ASP A 97 -25.35 2.71 1.42
C ASP A 97 -24.13 3.65 1.53
N ASP A 98 -24.14 4.71 0.73
CA ASP A 98 -23.07 5.70 0.73
C ASP A 98 -22.90 6.40 2.09
N ALA A 99 -23.99 6.59 2.83
CA ALA A 99 -23.93 7.19 4.17
C ALA A 99 -23.18 6.30 5.16
N THR A 100 -23.39 4.98 5.09
CA THR A 100 -22.67 4.00 5.91
C THR A 100 -21.22 3.90 5.47
N LEU A 101 -20.96 3.89 4.17
CA LEU A 101 -19.60 3.86 3.63
C LEU A 101 -18.77 5.07 4.09
N HIS A 102 -19.33 6.29 4.01
CA HIS A 102 -18.64 7.50 4.49
C HIS A 102 -18.31 7.43 5.98
N LYS A 103 -19.23 6.97 6.83
CA LYS A 103 -18.97 6.82 8.28
C LYS A 103 -17.84 5.85 8.56
N LEU A 104 -17.77 4.75 7.82
CA LEU A 104 -16.69 3.78 7.94
C LEU A 104 -15.37 4.35 7.41
N ALA A 105 -15.41 5.08 6.29
CA ALA A 105 -14.26 5.76 5.69
C ALA A 105 -13.61 6.75 6.67
N ASP A 106 -14.39 7.57 7.38
CA ASP A 106 -13.87 8.55 8.35
C ASP A 106 -12.99 7.91 9.43
N LYS A 107 -13.38 6.71 9.90
CA LYS A 107 -12.61 5.96 10.89
C LYS A 107 -11.28 5.49 10.31
N GLU A 108 -11.30 4.98 9.09
CA GLU A 108 -10.10 4.49 8.42
C GLU A 108 -9.15 5.63 8.03
N LEU A 109 -9.66 6.80 7.65
CA LEU A 109 -8.86 8.00 7.37
C LEU A 109 -8.11 8.50 8.60
N ARG A 110 -8.77 8.54 9.76
CA ARG A 110 -8.08 8.89 11.01
C ARG A 110 -6.92 7.94 11.33
N GLU A 111 -7.08 6.66 11.02
CA GLU A 111 -5.99 5.68 11.21
C GLU A 111 -4.88 5.84 10.17
N ILE A 112 -5.20 6.18 8.92
CA ILE A 112 -4.20 6.50 7.89
C ILE A 112 -3.36 7.71 8.34
N ALA A 113 -4.02 8.82 8.70
CA ALA A 113 -3.35 10.04 9.16
C ALA A 113 -2.46 9.78 10.39
N ARG A 114 -2.97 9.05 11.39
CA ARG A 114 -2.19 8.66 12.57
C ARG A 114 -0.93 7.88 12.22
N ARG A 115 -1.01 6.92 11.28
CA ARG A 115 0.15 6.14 10.84
C ARG A 115 1.12 6.98 10.02
N ARG A 116 0.60 7.85 9.16
CA ARG A 116 1.40 8.77 8.37
C ARG A 116 2.25 9.66 9.28
N ASP A 117 1.65 10.28 10.27
CA ASP A 117 2.34 11.12 11.25
C ASP A 117 3.42 10.31 12.00
N ALA A 118 3.06 9.12 12.48
CA ALA A 118 3.96 8.26 13.24
C ALA A 118 5.15 7.73 12.41
N TYR A 119 4.97 7.46 11.12
CA TYR A 119 5.99 6.80 10.28
C TYR A 119 6.81 7.78 9.45
N LEU A 120 6.18 8.85 8.95
CA LEU A 120 6.82 9.79 8.04
C LEU A 120 7.25 11.09 8.72
N ALA A 121 6.75 11.40 9.93
CA ALA A 121 7.13 12.59 10.71
C ALA A 121 7.12 13.89 9.88
N GLY A 122 6.07 14.08 9.07
CA GLY A 122 5.90 15.26 8.19
C GLY A 122 6.67 15.20 6.87
N ARG A 123 7.34 14.08 6.54
CA ARG A 123 7.98 13.90 5.23
C ARG A 123 6.93 13.99 4.10
N ALA A 124 7.22 14.85 3.13
CA ALA A 124 6.38 15.01 1.94
C ALA A 124 6.31 13.71 1.12
N PRO A 125 5.17 13.42 0.45
CA PRO A 125 5.06 12.30 -0.46
C PRO A 125 6.07 12.36 -1.60
N VAL A 126 6.54 11.21 -2.07
CA VAL A 126 7.34 11.10 -3.30
C VAL A 126 6.41 11.17 -4.51
N PRO A 127 6.63 12.10 -5.47
CA PRO A 127 5.82 12.17 -6.68
C PRO A 127 5.97 10.91 -7.54
N THR A 128 4.84 10.44 -8.09
CA THR A 128 4.74 9.21 -8.90
C THR A 128 4.35 9.48 -10.36
N ALA A 129 3.83 10.67 -10.68
CA ALA A 129 3.37 11.00 -12.02
C ALA A 129 4.51 10.87 -13.07
N GLY A 130 4.27 10.10 -14.13
CA GLY A 130 5.23 9.87 -15.22
C GLY A 130 6.39 8.93 -14.87
N ARG A 131 6.35 8.26 -13.73
CA ARG A 131 7.42 7.39 -13.20
C ARG A 131 6.96 5.93 -13.14
N THR A 132 7.91 5.00 -13.06
CA THR A 132 7.59 3.58 -12.83
C THR A 132 7.37 3.33 -11.35
N ALA A 133 6.12 3.09 -10.93
CA ALA A 133 5.80 2.76 -9.54
C ALA A 133 6.02 1.26 -9.27
N ILE A 134 6.79 0.94 -8.23
CA ILE A 134 7.03 -0.41 -7.73
C ILE A 134 6.29 -0.55 -6.40
N LEU A 135 5.12 -1.19 -6.42
CA LEU A 135 4.34 -1.48 -5.22
C LEU A 135 4.88 -2.75 -4.54
N VAL A 136 5.17 -2.67 -3.25
CA VAL A 136 5.86 -3.74 -2.50
C VAL A 136 5.08 -4.16 -1.26
N ASP A 137 4.89 -5.48 -1.13
CA ASP A 137 4.48 -6.18 0.09
C ASP A 137 5.41 -7.39 0.33
N ASP A 138 5.31 -8.02 1.51
CA ASP A 138 6.15 -9.17 1.91
C ASP A 138 5.59 -10.56 1.61
#